data_AF-A0A4Y7Q2Z2-F1
#
_entry.id   AF-A0A4Y7Q2Z2-F1
#
_cell.length_a   1.000
_cell.length_b   1.000
_cell.length_c   1.000
_cell.angle_alpha   90.00
_cell.angle_beta   90.00
_cell.angle_gamma   90.00
#
_symmetry.space_group_name_H-M   'P 1'
#
loop_
_entity.id
_entity.type
_entity.pdbx_description
1 polymer ?
#
loop_
_entity_poly.entity_id
_entity_poly.type
_entity_poly.pdbx_seq_one_letter_code
_entity_poly.pdbx_strand_id
1 'polypeptide(L)'
;MTDHHHGHCWLLDMLNTPALNFLAITTPKVRDVEGTHISNFLMRSGGQLQRLRLELYDNSLCGSLGFTQDSPMLEMLRTGHHSGLLLVDLTTCPTLSEIDIHGLYKEVIVAVFAILSYWKPRGLEDDASTVSPFIIRIAHHLIWHVLEHLDVKKFVRQGLQVVPIPFPEETCWDRRLSSE
;
A
#
# COMPACT_ATOMS: atom_id res chain seq x y z
N MET A 1 21.73 26.97 16.25
CA MET A 1 21.03 27.07 14.96
C MET A 1 21.03 25.70 14.33
N THR A 2 19.94 24.96 14.53
CA THR A 2 19.71 23.66 13.89
C THR A 2 18.97 23.94 12.59
N ASP A 3 19.66 23.77 11.46
CA ASP A 3 19.02 23.82 10.15
C ASP A 3 17.99 22.70 10.06
N HIS A 4 16.72 23.10 10.10
CA HIS A 4 15.60 22.22 9.86
C HIS A 4 15.54 21.90 8.36
N HIS A 5 16.19 20.82 7.93
CA HIS A 5 16.01 20.26 6.59
C HIS A 5 14.62 19.63 6.52
N HIS A 6 13.60 20.43 6.19
CA HIS A 6 12.25 19.96 5.91
C HIS A 6 12.28 19.05 4.68
N GLY A 7 11.65 17.88 4.77
CA GLY A 7 11.42 17.03 3.61
C GLY A 7 10.66 17.80 2.54
N HIS A 8 11.09 17.71 1.27
CA HIS A 8 10.56 18.48 0.16
C HIS A 8 9.14 18.07 -0.31
N CYS A 9 8.30 17.49 0.56
CA CYS A 9 6.95 17.04 0.19
C CYS A 9 6.02 18.19 -0.21
N TRP A 10 6.27 19.41 0.24
CA TRP A 10 5.57 20.62 -0.21
C TRP A 10 5.69 20.86 -1.73
N LEU A 11 6.73 20.30 -2.39
CA LEU A 11 6.85 20.37 -3.85
C LEU A 11 5.68 19.69 -4.56
N LEU A 12 5.05 18.68 -3.93
CA LEU A 12 3.87 18.02 -4.46
C LEU A 12 2.70 19.00 -4.64
N ASP A 13 2.61 20.05 -3.82
CA ASP A 13 1.57 21.07 -3.96
C ASP A 13 1.72 21.94 -5.21
N MET A 14 2.90 21.96 -5.84
CA MET A 14 3.14 22.69 -7.08
C MET A 14 2.94 21.83 -8.33
N LEU A 15 2.81 20.51 -8.17
CA LEU A 15 2.61 19.59 -9.28
C LEU A 15 1.11 19.44 -9.59
N ASN A 16 0.73 19.79 -10.81
CA ASN A 16 -0.57 19.47 -11.39
C ASN A 16 -0.38 18.47 -12.52
N THR A 17 -0.56 17.19 -12.22
CA THR A 17 -0.38 16.08 -13.16
C THR A 17 -1.65 15.22 -13.19
N PRO A 18 -2.72 15.67 -13.88
CA PRO A 18 -4.03 15.02 -13.83
C PRO A 18 -4.05 13.62 -14.48
N ALA A 19 -3.01 13.24 -15.22
CA ALA A 19 -2.86 11.95 -15.90
C ALA A 19 -1.74 11.09 -15.29
N LEU A 20 -1.47 11.24 -13.99
CA LEU A 20 -0.43 10.47 -13.32
C LEU A 20 -0.91 9.04 -13.05
N ASN A 21 -0.38 8.07 -13.80
CA ASN A 21 -0.71 6.65 -13.63
C ASN A 21 0.17 5.96 -12.57
N PHE A 22 1.35 6.51 -12.27
CA PHE A 22 2.34 5.92 -11.37
C PHE A 22 2.89 6.97 -10.42
N LEU A 23 2.86 6.68 -9.12
CA LEU A 23 3.45 7.53 -8.09
C LEU A 23 4.29 6.68 -7.14
N ALA A 24 5.53 7.08 -6.93
CA ALA A 24 6.40 6.50 -5.92
C ALA A 24 6.92 7.62 -5.00
N ILE A 25 6.63 7.49 -3.71
CA ILE A 25 7.10 8.40 -2.68
C ILE A 25 7.84 7.58 -1.64
N THR A 26 9.13 7.86 -1.52
CA THR A 26 9.98 7.34 -0.45
C THR A 26 10.49 8.53 0.34
N THR A 27 10.17 8.58 1.63
CA THR A 27 10.67 9.65 2.49
C THR A 27 11.90 9.17 3.26
N PRO A 28 12.88 10.03 3.52
CA PRO A 28 14.01 9.67 4.36
C PRO A 28 13.56 9.51 5.83
N LYS A 29 14.39 8.85 6.63
CA LYS A 29 14.17 8.61 8.08
C LYS A 29 14.11 9.90 8.94
N VAL A 30 14.26 11.07 8.34
CA VAL A 30 14.31 12.37 9.03
C VAL A 30 12.87 12.90 9.17
N ARG A 31 12.56 13.39 10.38
CA ARG A 31 11.20 13.67 10.88
C ARG A 31 10.36 14.63 10.04
N ASP A 32 9.04 14.49 10.26
CA ASP A 32 7.92 15.29 9.78
C ASP A 32 7.77 15.30 8.26
N VAL A 33 7.24 14.18 7.78
CA VAL A 33 6.56 14.15 6.49
C VAL A 33 5.17 14.73 6.71
N GLU A 34 4.92 15.93 6.20
CA GLU A 34 3.57 16.50 6.20
C GLU A 34 2.67 15.68 5.28
N GLY A 35 1.99 14.68 5.86
CA GLY A 35 1.02 13.83 5.16
C GLY A 35 -0.06 14.59 4.39
N THR A 36 -0.34 15.81 4.83
CA THR A 36 -1.24 16.77 4.18
C THR A 36 -0.86 17.02 2.72
N HIS A 37 0.42 17.16 2.38
CA HIS A 37 0.82 17.42 0.99
C HIS A 37 0.60 16.21 0.08
N ILE A 38 0.86 15.01 0.59
CA ILE A 38 0.62 13.77 -0.17
C ILE A 38 -0.89 13.58 -0.39
N SER A 39 -1.69 13.77 0.66
CA SER A 39 -3.15 13.69 0.58
C SER A 39 -3.72 14.73 -0.40
N ASN A 40 -3.30 16.00 -0.28
CA ASN A 40 -3.70 17.06 -1.20
C ASN A 40 -3.32 16.76 -2.65
N PHE A 41 -2.12 16.22 -2.87
CA PHE A 41 -1.68 15.84 -4.20
C PHE A 41 -2.53 14.72 -4.79
N LEU A 42 -2.84 13.69 -3.99
CA LEU A 42 -3.68 12.57 -4.40
C LEU A 42 -5.13 13.01 -4.66
N MET A 43 -5.70 13.92 -3.87
CA MET A 43 -7.02 14.51 -4.17
C MET A 43 -7.05 15.22 -5.54
N ARG A 44 -5.94 15.87 -5.94
CA ARG A 44 -5.88 16.61 -7.22
C ARG A 44 -5.52 15.72 -8.42
N SER A 45 -4.70 14.70 -8.22
CA SER A 45 -4.04 13.95 -9.30
C SER A 45 -4.26 12.42 -9.23
N GLY A 46 -4.95 11.91 -8.21
CA GLY A 46 -5.13 10.49 -7.94
C GLY A 46 -6.15 9.79 -8.84
N GLY A 47 -7.02 10.54 -9.52
CA GLY A 47 -8.15 9.96 -10.26
C GLY A 47 -7.78 8.95 -11.36
N GLN A 48 -6.56 9.04 -11.90
CA GLN A 48 -6.01 8.10 -12.90
C GLN A 48 -4.88 7.22 -12.35
N LEU A 49 -4.60 7.31 -11.05
CA LEU A 49 -3.47 6.64 -10.44
C LEU A 49 -3.73 5.14 -10.37
N GLN A 50 -2.92 4.37 -11.10
CA GLN A 50 -2.99 2.92 -11.18
C GLN A 50 -2.02 2.25 -10.22
N ARG A 51 -0.85 2.85 -9.98
CA ARG A 51 0.15 2.28 -9.06
C ARG A 51 0.66 3.33 -8.08
N LEU A 52 0.64 2.96 -6.81
CA LEU A 52 1.09 3.81 -5.71
C LEU A 52 2.11 3.07 -4.85
N ARG A 53 3.33 3.60 -4.75
CA ARG A 53 4.37 3.15 -3.80
C ARG A 53 4.56 4.22 -2.74
N LEU A 54 4.32 3.85 -1.48
CA LEU A 54 4.48 4.71 -0.31
C LEU A 54 5.42 4.02 0.70
N GLU A 55 6.65 4.52 0.79
CA GLU A 55 7.64 4.09 1.77
C GLU A 55 7.93 5.24 2.72
N LEU A 56 7.16 5.29 3.82
CA LEU A 56 7.10 6.45 4.70
C LEU A 56 7.61 6.04 6.08
N TYR A 57 8.67 6.70 6.58
CA TYR A 57 9.29 6.31 7.86
C TYR A 57 8.50 6.73 9.10
N ASP A 58 7.53 7.62 8.97
CA ASP A 58 6.77 8.19 10.08
C ASP A 58 5.32 7.67 10.13
N ASN A 59 4.87 7.34 11.34
CA ASN A 59 3.53 6.84 11.65
C ASN A 59 2.47 7.97 11.63
N SER A 60 2.86 9.25 11.48
CA SER A 60 1.96 10.42 11.52
C SER A 60 0.88 10.45 10.44
N LEU A 61 0.94 9.52 9.49
CA LEU A 61 -0.01 9.34 8.39
C LEU A 61 -1.21 8.46 8.75
N CYS A 62 -1.25 7.94 9.98
CA CYS A 62 -2.31 7.09 10.48
C CYS A 62 -3.66 7.86 10.48
N GLY A 63 -4.51 7.58 9.49
CA GLY A 63 -5.90 8.03 9.44
C GLY A 63 -6.24 9.26 8.58
N SER A 64 -5.27 9.94 7.95
CA SER A 64 -5.55 11.16 7.15
C SER A 64 -5.43 10.99 5.63
N LEU A 65 -4.79 9.91 5.17
CA LEU A 65 -4.69 9.60 3.76
C LEU A 65 -5.93 8.81 3.33
N GLY A 66 -7.01 9.53 3.02
CA GLY A 66 -8.18 9.00 2.30
C GLY A 66 -7.88 8.64 0.85
N PHE A 67 -6.63 8.30 0.52
CA PHE A 67 -6.15 8.16 -0.85
C PHE A 67 -6.92 7.13 -1.67
N THR A 68 -7.51 6.14 -1.00
CA THR A 68 -8.33 5.12 -1.65
C THR A 68 -9.63 5.69 -2.21
N GLN A 69 -10.13 6.81 -1.70
CA GLN A 69 -11.26 7.55 -2.28
C GLN A 69 -10.80 8.39 -3.48
N ASP A 70 -9.58 8.91 -3.41
CA ASP A 70 -9.01 9.79 -4.43
C ASP A 70 -8.39 9.03 -5.61
N SER A 71 -8.13 7.72 -5.42
CA SER A 71 -7.47 6.85 -6.40
C SER A 71 -8.35 5.63 -6.74
N PRO A 72 -9.54 5.82 -7.35
CA PRO A 72 -10.48 4.73 -7.63
C PRO A 72 -9.95 3.73 -8.68
N MET A 73 -8.96 4.14 -9.49
CA MET A 73 -8.32 3.31 -10.53
C MET A 73 -7.08 2.56 -10.02
N LEU A 74 -6.81 2.60 -8.71
CA LEU A 74 -5.60 1.98 -8.14
C LEU A 74 -5.64 0.45 -8.32
N GLU A 75 -4.65 -0.09 -9.01
CA GLU A 75 -4.49 -1.53 -9.29
C GLU A 75 -3.46 -2.16 -8.35
N MET A 76 -2.41 -1.42 -8.01
CA MET A 76 -1.29 -1.89 -7.19
C MET A 76 -0.91 -0.88 -6.12
N LEU A 77 -0.89 -1.34 -4.87
CA LEU A 77 -0.41 -0.58 -3.71
C LEU A 77 0.86 -1.24 -3.17
N ARG A 78 1.97 -0.49 -3.12
CA ARG A 78 3.18 -0.91 -2.43
C ARG A 78 3.37 -0.05 -1.19
N THR A 79 3.47 -0.69 -0.04
CA THR A 79 3.62 -0.01 1.24
C THR A 79 4.80 -0.56 2.03
N GLY A 80 5.51 0.33 2.70
CA GLY A 80 6.66 0.01 3.55
C GLY A 80 6.41 0.24 5.04
N HIS A 81 7.49 0.14 5.82
CA HIS A 81 7.64 0.51 7.23
C HIS A 81 6.56 1.42 7.81
N HIS A 82 6.07 1.11 9.02
CA HIS A 82 5.30 2.05 9.84
C HIS A 82 4.07 2.69 9.14
N SER A 83 3.56 2.04 8.10
CA SER A 83 2.47 2.59 7.31
C SER A 83 1.15 2.42 8.03
N GLY A 84 0.76 3.47 8.76
CA GLY A 84 -0.63 3.71 9.20
C GLY A 84 -1.65 3.75 8.04
N LEU A 85 -1.17 3.64 6.80
CA LEU A 85 -1.95 3.48 5.55
C LEU A 85 -2.85 2.25 5.54
N LEU A 86 -2.62 1.28 6.42
CA LEU A 86 -3.39 0.04 6.43
C LEU A 86 -4.66 0.12 7.29
N LEU A 87 -4.96 1.30 7.83
CA LEU A 87 -6.27 1.64 8.39
C LEU A 87 -7.21 2.28 7.34
N VAL A 88 -6.84 2.27 6.07
CA VAL A 88 -7.63 2.87 5.00
C VAL A 88 -8.58 1.84 4.41
N ASP A 89 -9.82 2.26 4.14
CA ASP A 89 -10.84 1.43 3.53
C ASP A 89 -10.46 1.09 2.08
N LEU A 90 -10.01 -0.15 1.85
CA LEU A 90 -9.64 -0.65 0.53
C LEU A 90 -10.85 -0.88 -0.38
N THR A 91 -12.08 -0.85 0.14
CA THR A 91 -13.30 -1.09 -0.66
C THR A 91 -13.58 0.05 -1.65
N THR A 92 -12.94 1.21 -1.49
CA THR A 92 -13.07 2.33 -2.42
C THR A 92 -12.10 2.24 -3.60
N CYS A 93 -11.20 1.25 -3.63
CA CYS A 93 -10.37 0.92 -4.78
C CYS A 93 -10.83 -0.39 -5.43
N PRO A 94 -11.91 -0.39 -6.24
CA PRO A 94 -12.48 -1.60 -6.82
C PRO A 94 -11.54 -2.33 -7.79
N THR A 95 -10.56 -1.62 -8.36
CA THR A 95 -9.56 -2.17 -9.29
C THR A 95 -8.33 -2.74 -8.57
N LEU A 96 -8.25 -2.61 -7.24
CA LEU A 96 -7.07 -3.03 -6.49
C LEU A 96 -6.93 -4.55 -6.58
N SER A 97 -5.82 -4.99 -7.16
CA SER A 97 -5.52 -6.40 -7.41
C SER A 97 -4.27 -6.87 -6.68
N GLU A 98 -3.37 -5.96 -6.29
CA GLU A 98 -2.08 -6.31 -5.72
C GLU A 98 -1.67 -5.37 -4.59
N ILE A 99 -1.23 -5.95 -3.47
CA ILE A 99 -0.73 -5.20 -2.31
C ILE A 99 0.65 -5.75 -1.92
N ASP A 100 1.71 -5.00 -2.19
CA ASP A 100 3.08 -5.32 -1.80
C ASP A 100 3.38 -4.72 -0.43
N ILE A 101 3.69 -5.55 0.57
CA ILE A 101 4.01 -5.12 1.94
C ILE A 101 5.49 -5.40 2.23
N HIS A 102 6.23 -4.33 2.48
CA HIS A 102 7.64 -4.36 2.86
C HIS A 102 7.82 -3.98 4.33
N GLY A 103 8.78 -4.62 5.00
CA GLY A 103 9.15 -4.27 6.37
C GLY A 103 9.67 -5.46 7.16
N LEU A 104 9.80 -5.26 8.46
CA LEU A 104 10.12 -6.32 9.42
C LEU A 104 8.88 -7.20 9.66
N TYR A 105 9.08 -8.44 10.13
CA TYR A 105 7.99 -9.39 10.41
C TYR A 105 6.83 -8.78 11.22
N LYS A 106 7.13 -8.02 12.28
CA LYS A 106 6.11 -7.37 13.12
C LYS A 106 5.27 -6.35 12.35
N GLU A 107 5.87 -5.61 11.42
CA GLU A 107 5.18 -4.62 10.59
C GLU A 107 4.30 -5.33 9.57
N VAL A 108 4.87 -6.34 8.91
CA VAL A 108 4.16 -7.16 7.91
C VAL A 108 2.96 -7.89 8.50
N ILE A 109 3.09 -8.48 9.69
CA ILE A 109 1.95 -9.22 10.28
C ILE A 109 0.83 -8.27 10.74
N VAL A 110 1.17 -7.10 11.28
CA VAL A 110 0.19 -6.06 11.63
C VAL A 110 -0.55 -5.58 10.38
N ALA A 111 0.21 -5.36 9.30
CA ALA A 111 -0.30 -4.96 8.01
C ALA A 111 -1.30 -5.97 7.43
N VAL A 112 -0.92 -7.25 7.45
CA VAL A 112 -1.77 -8.36 7.02
C VAL A 112 -3.05 -8.42 7.86
N PHE A 113 -2.97 -8.31 9.19
CA PHE A 113 -4.19 -8.31 10.02
C PHE A 113 -5.11 -7.14 9.77
N ALA A 114 -4.56 -5.95 9.51
CA ALA A 114 -5.36 -4.79 9.17
C ALA A 114 -6.17 -5.08 7.89
N ILE A 115 -5.51 -5.56 6.84
CA ILE A 115 -6.18 -5.96 5.57
C ILE A 115 -7.24 -7.04 5.81
N LEU A 116 -6.91 -8.08 6.60
CA LEU A 116 -7.84 -9.16 6.95
C LEU A 116 -9.08 -8.66 7.69
N SER A 117 -8.95 -7.61 8.51
CA SER A 117 -10.08 -7.04 9.25
C SER A 117 -11.11 -6.37 8.34
N TYR A 118 -10.67 -5.82 7.19
CA TYR A 118 -11.55 -5.31 6.14
C TYR A 118 -12.17 -6.43 5.31
N TRP A 119 -11.45 -7.54 5.16
CA TRP A 119 -11.94 -8.71 4.45
C TRP A 119 -12.99 -9.52 5.24
N LYS A 120 -13.59 -8.94 6.30
CA LYS A 120 -14.73 -9.58 6.98
C LYS A 120 -15.77 -9.99 5.94
N PRO A 121 -16.19 -11.27 5.92
CA PRO A 121 -17.13 -11.75 4.94
C PRO A 121 -18.42 -10.96 5.08
N ARG A 122 -18.76 -10.15 4.08
CA ARG A 122 -20.11 -9.63 3.92
C ARG A 122 -21.00 -10.85 3.70
N GLY A 123 -21.77 -11.21 4.72
CA GLY A 123 -22.85 -12.20 4.62
C GLY A 123 -22.36 -13.61 4.33
N LEU A 124 -22.30 -14.43 5.38
CA LEU A 124 -22.11 -15.88 5.31
C LEU A 124 -23.41 -16.56 4.80
N GLU A 125 -23.97 -16.08 3.70
CA GLU A 125 -25.13 -16.63 3.00
C GLU A 125 -25.05 -16.22 1.52
N ASP A 126 -24.07 -16.75 0.79
CA ASP A 126 -24.26 -17.28 -0.56
C ASP A 126 -22.90 -17.58 -1.20
N ASP A 127 -22.80 -18.82 -1.65
CA ASP A 127 -21.84 -19.41 -2.57
C ASP A 127 -20.32 -19.34 -2.30
N ALA A 128 -19.79 -20.56 -2.20
CA ALA A 128 -18.39 -20.90 -2.36
C ALA A 128 -17.82 -20.23 -3.62
N SER A 129 -16.80 -19.37 -3.43
CA SER A 129 -15.77 -18.97 -4.42
C SER A 129 -15.38 -17.49 -4.34
N THR A 130 -15.60 -16.79 -3.22
CA THR A 130 -15.05 -15.43 -3.03
C THR A 130 -13.53 -15.49 -2.85
N VAL A 131 -12.82 -15.75 -3.94
CA VAL A 131 -11.40 -15.49 -4.09
C VAL A 131 -11.17 -14.03 -3.74
N SER A 132 -10.14 -13.76 -2.94
CA SER A 132 -9.80 -12.38 -2.58
C SER A 132 -9.66 -11.53 -3.84
N PRO A 133 -10.25 -10.32 -3.88
CA PRO A 133 -10.14 -9.43 -5.04
C PRO A 133 -8.70 -8.97 -5.29
N PHE A 134 -7.85 -9.06 -4.28
CA PHE A 134 -6.43 -8.75 -4.37
C PHE A 134 -5.52 -9.85 -3.82
N ILE A 135 -4.28 -9.83 -4.25
CA ILE A 135 -3.19 -10.67 -3.79
C ILE A 135 -2.32 -9.86 -2.83
N ILE A 136 -2.07 -10.38 -1.63
CA ILE A 136 -1.10 -9.82 -0.69
C ILE A 136 0.26 -10.41 -1.00
N ARG A 137 1.25 -9.55 -1.23
CA ARG A 137 2.62 -9.95 -1.52
C ARG A 137 3.55 -9.49 -0.42
N ILE A 138 4.38 -10.40 0.08
CA ILE A 138 5.34 -10.10 1.16
C ILE A 138 6.74 -10.62 0.85
N ALA A 139 7.74 -10.15 1.59
CA ALA A 139 9.11 -10.61 1.38
C ALA A 139 9.24 -12.15 1.54
N HIS A 140 9.99 -12.79 0.63
CA HIS A 140 10.17 -14.24 0.59
C HIS A 140 10.52 -14.88 1.94
N HIS A 141 11.43 -14.28 2.70
CA HIS A 141 11.87 -14.83 3.98
C HIS A 141 10.79 -14.77 5.08
N LEU A 142 9.72 -13.99 4.88
CA LEU A 142 8.61 -13.82 5.82
C LEU A 142 7.40 -14.68 5.47
N ILE A 143 7.30 -15.21 4.24
CA ILE A 143 6.11 -15.93 3.78
C ILE A 143 5.72 -17.09 4.69
N TRP A 144 6.71 -17.89 5.07
CA TRP A 144 6.50 -19.05 5.94
C TRP A 144 5.94 -18.63 7.31
N HIS A 145 6.56 -17.64 7.94
CA HIS A 145 6.16 -17.14 9.24
C HIS A 145 4.75 -16.54 9.23
N VAL A 146 4.40 -15.78 8.18
CA VAL A 146 3.06 -15.18 8.04
C VAL A 146 2.01 -16.27 7.78
N LEU A 147 2.31 -17.23 6.91
CA LEU A 147 1.41 -18.35 6.63
C LEU A 147 1.25 -19.31 7.81
N GLU A 148 2.14 -19.31 8.80
CA GLU A 148 1.99 -20.13 10.01
C GLU A 148 0.92 -19.61 10.97
N HIS A 149 0.56 -18.32 10.90
CA HIS A 149 -0.39 -17.68 11.78
C HIS A 149 -1.82 -18.21 11.59
N LEU A 150 -2.51 -18.55 12.68
CA LEU A 150 -3.82 -19.21 12.64
C LEU A 150 -4.88 -18.41 11.87
N ASP A 151 -4.97 -17.10 12.11
CA ASP A 151 -5.93 -16.24 11.41
C ASP A 151 -5.64 -16.16 9.91
N VAL A 152 -4.37 -15.97 9.53
CA VAL A 152 -3.97 -15.95 8.11
C VAL A 152 -4.31 -17.28 7.44
N LYS A 153 -4.00 -18.42 8.06
CA LYS A 153 -4.37 -19.75 7.55
C LYS A 153 -5.87 -19.89 7.31
N LYS A 154 -6.70 -19.42 8.25
CA LYS A 154 -8.15 -19.46 8.12
C LYS A 154 -8.61 -18.71 6.87
N PHE A 155 -8.08 -17.51 6.67
CA PHE A 155 -8.43 -16.66 5.55
C PHE A 155 -7.87 -17.15 4.21
N VAL A 156 -6.67 -17.73 4.18
CA VAL A 156 -6.12 -18.40 2.98
C VAL A 156 -7.01 -19.55 2.52
N ARG A 157 -7.54 -20.35 3.46
CA ARG A 157 -8.52 -21.41 3.14
C ARG A 157 -9.85 -20.87 2.59
N GLN A 158 -10.13 -19.60 2.82
CA GLN A 158 -11.33 -18.92 2.31
C GLN A 158 -11.07 -18.21 0.96
N GLY A 159 -9.88 -18.35 0.38
CA GLY A 159 -9.56 -17.76 -0.93
C GLY A 159 -8.65 -16.54 -0.87
N LEU A 160 -8.13 -16.16 0.30
CA LEU A 160 -7.06 -15.15 0.38
C LEU A 160 -5.78 -15.67 -0.27
N GLN A 161 -5.19 -14.84 -1.12
CA GLN A 161 -3.90 -15.13 -1.73
C GLN A 161 -2.82 -14.32 -1.00
N VAL A 162 -1.90 -15.03 -0.34
CA VAL A 162 -0.67 -14.46 0.21
C VAL A 162 0.51 -15.17 -0.45
N VAL A 163 1.30 -14.42 -1.21
CA VAL A 163 2.39 -14.96 -2.03
C VAL A 163 3.67 -14.14 -1.81
N PRO A 164 4.85 -14.65 -2.16
CA PRO A 164 6.05 -13.83 -2.12
C PRO A 164 6.02 -12.71 -3.16
N ILE A 165 6.61 -11.55 -2.83
CA ILE A 165 6.91 -10.49 -3.79
C ILE A 165 7.89 -11.06 -4.82
N PRO A 166 7.65 -10.88 -6.14
CA PRO A 166 8.58 -11.29 -7.20
C PRO A 166 9.98 -10.71 -6.96
N PHE A 167 11.01 -11.37 -7.48
CA PHE A 167 12.36 -10.83 -7.37
C PHE A 167 12.44 -9.44 -8.04
N PRO A 168 13.31 -8.51 -7.58
CA PRO A 168 13.31 -7.12 -8.04
C PRO A 168 13.34 -6.95 -9.56
N GLU A 169 14.03 -7.85 -10.26
CA GLU A 169 14.11 -7.93 -11.73
C GLU A 169 12.74 -8.12 -12.43
N GLU A 170 11.76 -8.63 -11.69
CA GLU A 170 10.40 -8.93 -12.14
C GLU A 170 9.39 -7.88 -11.67
N THR A 171 9.78 -6.98 -10.75
CA THR A 171 8.85 -5.97 -10.22
C THR A 171 8.75 -4.76 -11.15
N CYS A 172 7.51 -4.30 -11.38
CA CYS A 172 7.26 -3.14 -12.22
C CYS A 172 7.78 -1.81 -11.63
N TRP A 173 8.14 -1.81 -10.35
CA TRP A 173 8.73 -0.67 -9.64
C TRP A 173 10.22 -0.48 -9.92
N ASP A 174 10.94 -1.58 -10.16
CA ASP A 174 12.39 -1.60 -10.28
C ASP A 174 12.86 -1.97 -11.71
N ARG A 175 11.93 -2.09 -12.69
CA ARG A 175 12.28 -2.04 -14.12
C ARG A 175 12.96 -0.71 -14.37
N ARG A 176 14.29 -0.73 -14.36
CA ARG A 176 15.13 0.40 -14.76
C ARG A 176 14.59 0.93 -16.07
N LEU A 177 14.55 2.26 -16.18
CA LEU A 177 14.49 3.01 -17.43
C LEU A 177 15.73 2.66 -18.28
N SER A 178 15.86 1.41 -18.70
CA SER A 178 16.89 0.91 -19.61
C SER A 178 16.23 0.61 -20.95
N SER A 179 15.80 1.70 -21.57
CA SER A 179 15.46 1.93 -22.99
C SER A 179 14.84 3.32 -22.98
N GLU A 180 15.53 4.40 -23.36
CA GLU A 180 16.28 4.63 -24.60
C GLU A 180 17.52 5.50 -24.38
#